data_AF-A0A8T6WQ81-F1
#
_entry.id   AF-A0A8T6WQ81-F1
#
_cell.length_a   1.000
_cell.length_b   1.000
_cell.length_c   1.000
_cell.angle_alpha   90.00
_cell.angle_beta   90.00
_cell.angle_gamma   90.00
#
_symmetry.space_group_name_H-M   'P 1'
#
loop_
_entity.id
_entity.type
_entity.pdbx_description
1 polymer ?
#
loop_
_entity_poly.entity_id
_entity_poly.type
_entity_poly.pdbx_seq_one_letter_code
_entity_poly.pdbx_strand_id
1 'polypeptide(L)'
;MVEKPQKLKAKEENISCRGGGQILMGSASVLFELLFLLLLLGGVFSILYERVQYSTIFLTLVILVVGYLYLQIEVYFSLLTFLLNLIFLPLYLGIVFLLNKSLAYFHGQKPVNRSSDKEIGKEMRRKSLHLLVFLLFLPLSYFKWFFSFLKQLIAFFGMAADINQSFRVLLLFAMGGVVLPVLLVENFRLRGKLQFHPSILREKEKGDIGAYVNLVASSLFLSLFFYRFIETDGYLIAAITTAVIYDTFSALFGTATGKTFVQEERSLEGAIGGGIVTFSFALYCLNLYQATLSVFVLCLVDLLHPPIDDNLLLPVATAFSLILFS
;
A
#
# COMPACT_ATOMS: atom_id res chain seq x y z
N MET A 1 5.80 -9.02 66.33
CA MET A 1 5.27 -8.59 65.02
C MET A 1 6.40 -8.64 64.00
N VAL A 2 6.40 -9.67 63.15
CA VAL A 2 7.43 -9.88 62.12
C VAL A 2 6.74 -9.66 60.77
N GLU A 3 6.75 -8.42 60.29
CA GLU A 3 6.47 -8.09 58.90
C GLU A 3 7.77 -8.14 58.11
N LYS A 4 7.90 -9.12 57.20
CA LYS A 4 8.64 -9.04 55.91
C LYS A 4 8.73 -10.43 55.26
N PRO A 5 7.84 -10.73 54.31
CA PRO A 5 8.33 -11.37 53.08
C PRO A 5 7.61 -10.95 51.77
N GLN A 6 6.83 -9.87 51.74
CA GLN A 6 6.11 -9.47 50.51
C GLN A 6 6.95 -8.70 49.47
N LYS A 7 8.08 -8.08 49.85
CA LYS A 7 8.91 -7.30 48.91
C LYS A 7 9.83 -8.13 48.00
N LEU A 8 10.04 -9.42 48.27
CA LEU A 8 10.90 -10.28 47.45
C LEU A 8 10.15 -10.88 46.25
N LYS A 9 8.87 -11.25 46.41
CA LYS A 9 8.06 -11.82 45.30
C LYS A 9 7.80 -10.82 44.16
N ALA A 10 7.59 -9.54 44.46
CA ALA A 10 7.38 -8.51 43.44
C ALA A 10 8.64 -8.20 42.60
N LYS A 11 9.82 -8.62 43.05
CA LYS A 11 11.09 -8.42 42.33
C LYS A 11 11.42 -9.57 41.38
N GLU A 12 10.99 -10.79 41.69
CA GLU A 12 11.17 -11.96 40.82
C GLU A 12 10.20 -11.98 39.62
N GLU A 13 8.95 -11.54 39.80
CA GLU A 13 7.99 -11.42 38.69
C GLU A 13 8.40 -10.36 37.65
N ASN A 14 9.16 -9.33 38.04
CA ASN A 14 9.64 -8.31 37.11
C ASN A 14 10.86 -8.73 36.26
N ILE A 15 11.58 -9.78 36.63
CA ILE A 15 12.78 -10.22 35.91
C ILE A 15 12.43 -11.24 34.81
N SER A 16 11.39 -12.05 35.02
CA SER A 16 10.98 -13.10 34.08
C SER A 16 10.44 -12.56 32.74
N CYS A 17 9.71 -11.42 32.75
CA CYS A 17 9.11 -10.88 31.53
C CYS A 17 10.05 -10.05 30.63
N ARG A 18 11.27 -9.68 31.09
CA ARG A 18 12.18 -8.83 30.30
C ARG A 18 13.08 -9.60 29.33
N GLY A 19 13.38 -10.86 29.59
CA GLY A 19 14.36 -11.64 28.80
C GLY A 19 13.87 -12.04 27.40
N GLY A 20 12.59 -12.35 27.25
CA GLY A 20 12.03 -12.79 25.96
C GLY A 20 11.93 -11.68 24.90
N GLY A 21 11.67 -10.44 25.34
CA GLY A 21 11.48 -9.30 24.43
C GLY A 21 12.75 -8.87 23.68
N GLN A 22 13.93 -8.99 24.31
CA GLN A 22 15.19 -8.56 23.69
C GLN A 22 15.66 -9.50 22.57
N ILE A 23 15.41 -10.81 22.69
CA ILE A 23 15.80 -11.80 21.65
C ILE A 23 14.91 -11.66 20.40
N LEU A 24 13.61 -11.40 20.59
CA LEU A 24 12.65 -11.16 19.51
C LEU A 24 12.91 -9.84 18.77
N MET A 25 13.33 -8.78 19.48
CA MET A 25 13.71 -7.51 18.83
C MET A 25 14.95 -7.65 17.93
N GLY A 26 15.90 -8.51 18.30
CA GLY A 26 17.10 -8.79 17.50
C GLY A 26 16.78 -9.45 16.16
N SER A 27 15.94 -10.50 16.16
CA SER A 27 15.57 -11.22 14.92
C SER A 27 14.75 -10.36 13.95
N ALA A 28 13.89 -9.48 14.45
CA ALA A 28 13.14 -8.53 13.64
C ALA A 28 14.08 -7.54 12.90
N SER A 29 15.12 -7.03 13.57
CA SER A 29 16.09 -6.12 12.92
C SER A 29 16.84 -6.77 11.74
N VAL A 30 17.24 -8.04 11.89
CA VAL A 30 17.96 -8.78 10.83
C VAL A 30 17.09 -9.02 9.60
N LEU A 31 15.82 -9.39 9.78
CA LEU A 31 14.90 -9.58 8.65
C LEU A 31 14.59 -8.28 7.92
N PHE A 32 14.57 -7.17 8.66
CA PHE A 32 14.39 -5.84 8.11
C PHE A 32 15.58 -5.41 7.24
N GLU A 33 16.79 -5.61 7.75
CA GLU A 33 18.03 -5.37 7.01
C GLU A 33 18.11 -6.26 5.76
N LEU A 34 17.69 -7.52 5.87
CA LEU A 34 17.61 -8.45 4.74
C LEU A 34 16.60 -7.97 3.69
N LEU A 35 15.40 -7.52 4.11
CA LEU A 35 14.39 -6.98 3.21
C LEU A 35 14.93 -5.74 2.47
N PHE A 36 15.55 -4.82 3.19
CA PHE A 36 16.15 -3.62 2.62
C PHE A 36 17.28 -3.96 1.62
N LEU A 37 18.14 -4.92 1.97
CA LEU A 37 19.20 -5.39 1.07
C LEU A 37 18.62 -6.05 -0.19
N LEU A 38 17.59 -6.88 -0.05
CA LEU A 38 16.93 -7.53 -1.18
C LEU A 38 16.24 -6.50 -2.09
N LEU A 39 15.69 -5.43 -1.53
CA LEU A 39 15.11 -4.32 -2.29
C LEU A 39 16.17 -3.57 -3.09
N LEU A 40 17.31 -3.24 -2.45
CA LEU A 40 18.44 -2.61 -3.11
C LEU A 40 18.99 -3.50 -4.24
N LEU A 41 19.17 -4.79 -3.97
CA LEU A 41 19.65 -5.76 -4.96
C LEU A 41 18.66 -5.92 -6.11
N GLY A 42 17.35 -5.96 -5.84
CA GLY A 42 16.32 -6.02 -6.87
C GLY A 42 16.30 -4.77 -7.75
N GLY A 43 16.45 -3.58 -7.16
CA GLY A 43 16.59 -2.32 -7.89
C GLY A 43 17.85 -2.27 -8.75
N VAL A 44 19.01 -2.65 -8.20
CA VAL A 44 20.28 -2.74 -8.95
C VAL A 44 20.18 -3.76 -10.08
N PHE A 45 19.58 -4.93 -9.82
CA PHE A 45 19.38 -5.96 -10.84
C PHE A 45 18.46 -5.47 -11.96
N SER A 46 17.41 -4.71 -11.63
CA SER A 46 16.52 -4.06 -12.61
C SER A 46 17.26 -3.09 -13.53
N ILE A 47 18.20 -2.32 -12.97
CA ILE A 47 19.04 -1.40 -13.73
C ILE A 47 20.04 -2.15 -14.61
N LEU A 48 20.63 -3.24 -14.10
CA LEU A 48 21.70 -3.98 -14.80
C LEU A 48 21.20 -4.91 -15.90
N TYR A 49 20.02 -5.50 -15.71
CA TYR A 49 19.42 -6.41 -16.66
C TYR A 49 18.20 -5.73 -17.25
N GLU A 50 18.30 -5.28 -18.51
CA GLU A 50 17.21 -4.68 -19.32
C GLU A 50 15.92 -5.52 -19.39
N ARG A 51 15.88 -6.72 -18.79
CA ARG A 51 14.68 -7.50 -18.47
C ARG A 51 13.96 -6.98 -17.22
N VAL A 52 13.59 -5.72 -17.28
CA VAL A 52 12.95 -4.92 -16.23
C VAL A 52 11.69 -5.57 -15.65
N GLN A 53 10.87 -6.20 -16.49
CA GLN A 53 9.57 -6.74 -16.07
C GLN A 53 9.70 -7.85 -15.01
N TYR A 54 10.63 -8.79 -15.20
CA TYR A 54 10.87 -9.88 -14.24
C TYR A 54 11.45 -9.37 -12.92
N SER A 55 12.27 -8.31 -12.96
CA SER A 55 12.84 -7.71 -11.76
C SER A 55 11.78 -7.07 -10.86
N THR A 56 10.76 -6.42 -11.45
CA THR A 56 9.68 -5.78 -10.68
C THR A 56 8.74 -6.81 -10.07
N ILE A 57 8.37 -7.85 -10.83
CA ILE A 57 7.59 -8.99 -10.32
C ILE A 57 8.30 -9.65 -9.14
N PHE A 58 9.59 -9.95 -9.31
CA PHE A 58 10.40 -10.55 -8.26
C PHE A 58 10.46 -9.65 -7.03
N LEU A 59 10.72 -8.36 -7.20
CA LEU A 59 10.75 -7.39 -6.13
C LEU A 59 9.43 -7.32 -5.35
N THR A 60 8.31 -7.23 -6.07
CA THR A 60 6.96 -7.23 -5.49
C THR A 60 6.71 -8.51 -4.69
N LEU A 61 7.05 -9.68 -5.24
CA LEU A 61 6.88 -10.95 -4.53
C LEU A 61 7.78 -11.05 -3.29
N VAL A 62 9.02 -10.58 -3.37
CA VAL A 62 9.94 -10.56 -2.23
C VAL A 62 9.39 -9.66 -1.12
N ILE A 63 8.92 -8.45 -1.46
CA ILE A 63 8.30 -7.54 -0.48
C ILE A 63 7.11 -8.20 0.20
N LEU A 64 6.22 -8.80 -0.58
CA LEU A 64 5.01 -9.42 -0.05
C LEU A 64 5.34 -10.62 0.82
N VAL A 65 6.24 -11.51 0.38
CA VAL A 65 6.61 -12.71 1.13
C VAL A 65 7.40 -12.38 2.39
N VAL A 66 8.48 -11.61 2.25
CA VAL A 66 9.35 -11.27 3.40
C VAL A 66 8.62 -10.34 4.37
N GLY A 67 7.87 -9.36 3.85
CA GLY A 67 7.05 -8.49 4.68
C GLY A 67 5.95 -9.24 5.43
N TYR A 68 5.31 -10.21 4.77
CA TYR A 68 4.33 -11.08 5.43
C TYR A 68 5.00 -11.98 6.48
N LEU A 69 6.15 -12.60 6.17
CA LEU A 69 6.88 -13.44 7.14
C LEU A 69 7.34 -12.63 8.35
N TYR A 70 7.80 -11.40 8.15
CA TYR A 70 8.12 -10.48 9.24
C TYR A 70 6.91 -10.27 10.16
N LEU A 71 5.72 -10.03 9.58
CA LEU A 71 4.48 -9.93 10.35
C LEU A 71 4.12 -11.22 11.10
N GLN A 72 4.52 -12.39 10.60
CA GLN A 72 4.22 -13.65 11.28
C GLN A 72 5.18 -13.96 12.45
N ILE A 73 6.43 -13.49 12.37
CA ILE A 73 7.48 -13.77 13.37
C ILE A 73 7.26 -13.00 14.67
N GLU A 74 6.67 -11.82 14.58
CA GLU A 74 6.04 -11.17 15.74
C GLU A 74 4.79 -12.01 16.11
N VAL A 75 4.96 -12.99 17.01
CA VAL A 75 3.96 -14.05 17.33
C VAL A 75 2.53 -13.51 17.50
N TYR A 76 2.40 -12.31 18.07
CA TYR A 76 1.16 -11.58 18.30
C TYR A 76 0.43 -11.10 17.03
N PHE A 77 1.15 -10.87 15.94
CA PHE A 77 0.62 -10.36 14.67
C PHE A 77 0.17 -11.48 13.72
N SER A 78 0.66 -12.71 13.89
CA SER A 78 0.34 -13.86 13.04
C SER A 78 -1.17 -14.18 13.00
N LEU A 79 -1.77 -14.43 14.17
CA LEU A 79 -3.19 -14.82 14.30
C LEU A 79 -4.13 -13.69 13.86
N LEU A 80 -3.84 -12.45 14.27
CA LEU A 80 -4.68 -11.32 13.89
C LEU A 80 -4.60 -11.03 12.39
N THR A 81 -3.40 -11.06 11.81
CA THR A 81 -3.23 -10.94 10.36
C THR A 81 -3.98 -12.07 9.65
N PHE A 82 -3.90 -13.31 10.13
CA PHE A 82 -4.66 -14.43 9.56
C PHE A 82 -6.18 -14.19 9.59
N LEU A 83 -6.73 -13.77 10.73
CA LEU A 83 -8.16 -13.44 10.86
C LEU A 83 -8.58 -12.30 9.93
N LEU A 84 -7.73 -11.28 9.77
CA LEU A 84 -7.99 -10.19 8.83
C LEU A 84 -7.98 -10.68 7.38
N ASN A 85 -7.06 -11.58 7.01
CA ASN A 85 -7.08 -12.18 5.67
C ASN A 85 -8.39 -12.94 5.40
N LEU A 86 -8.96 -13.62 6.40
CA LEU A 86 -10.27 -14.28 6.28
C LEU A 86 -11.43 -13.29 6.07
N ILE A 87 -11.33 -12.07 6.61
CA ILE A 87 -12.34 -11.01 6.46
C ILE A 87 -12.15 -10.27 5.13
N PHE A 88 -10.91 -9.92 4.78
CA PHE A 88 -10.61 -9.16 3.58
C PHE A 88 -10.79 -9.98 2.30
N LEU A 89 -10.59 -11.30 2.32
CA LEU A 89 -10.80 -12.14 1.14
C LEU A 89 -12.22 -12.05 0.56
N PRO A 90 -13.30 -12.34 1.32
CA PRO A 90 -14.66 -12.22 0.79
C PRO A 90 -15.03 -10.78 0.46
N LEU A 91 -14.52 -9.79 1.21
CA LEU A 91 -14.73 -8.37 0.90
C LEU A 91 -14.12 -8.01 -0.46
N TYR A 92 -12.86 -8.39 -0.68
CA TYR A 92 -12.12 -8.12 -1.90
C TYR A 92 -12.78 -8.79 -3.11
N LEU A 93 -13.14 -10.08 -2.98
CA LEU A 93 -13.89 -10.81 -4.02
C LEU A 93 -15.25 -10.17 -4.30
N GLY A 94 -15.96 -9.72 -3.26
CA GLY A 94 -17.22 -9.00 -3.37
C GLY A 94 -17.07 -7.70 -4.16
N ILE A 95 -16.02 -6.92 -3.90
CA ILE A 95 -15.76 -5.67 -4.62
C ILE A 95 -15.39 -5.96 -6.08
N VAL A 96 -14.50 -6.91 -6.35
CA VAL A 96 -14.15 -7.31 -7.72
C VAL A 96 -15.41 -7.76 -8.48
N PHE A 97 -16.28 -8.54 -7.85
CA PHE A 97 -17.55 -8.96 -8.44
C PHE A 97 -18.49 -7.78 -8.74
N LEU A 98 -18.68 -6.87 -7.77
CA LEU A 98 -19.51 -5.67 -7.94
C LEU A 98 -18.96 -4.74 -9.02
N LEU A 99 -17.64 -4.55 -9.09
CA LEU A 99 -16.98 -3.79 -10.14
C LEU A 99 -17.23 -4.44 -11.50
N ASN A 100 -16.94 -5.73 -11.65
CA ASN A 100 -17.19 -6.46 -12.90
C ASN A 100 -18.65 -6.33 -13.36
N LYS A 101 -19.62 -6.50 -12.44
CA LYS A 101 -21.05 -6.37 -12.75
C LYS A 101 -21.43 -4.95 -13.15
N SER A 102 -20.93 -3.95 -12.43
CA SER A 102 -21.18 -2.53 -12.75
C SER A 102 -20.62 -2.17 -14.11
N LEU A 103 -19.39 -2.61 -14.41
CA LEU A 103 -18.75 -2.37 -15.70
C LEU A 103 -19.46 -3.05 -16.86
N ALA A 104 -19.92 -4.30 -16.67
CA ALA A 104 -20.71 -5.02 -17.67
C ALA A 104 -22.05 -4.30 -17.95
N TYR A 105 -22.70 -3.78 -16.90
CA TYR A 105 -23.93 -2.99 -17.04
C TYR A 105 -23.69 -1.71 -17.86
N PHE A 106 -22.63 -0.96 -17.55
CA PHE A 106 -22.28 0.26 -18.30
C PHE A 106 -21.81 -0.02 -19.73
N HIS A 107 -21.21 -1.18 -20.00
CA HIS A 107 -20.81 -1.55 -21.35
C HIS A 107 -22.01 -1.77 -22.28
N GLY A 108 -23.16 -2.18 -21.74
CA GLY A 108 -24.41 -2.32 -22.50
C GLY A 108 -25.08 -0.99 -22.89
N GLN A 109 -24.65 0.14 -22.32
CA GLN A 109 -25.17 1.46 -22.69
C GLN A 109 -24.42 2.00 -23.91
N LYS A 110 -25.16 2.53 -24.91
CA LYS A 110 -24.57 3.09 -26.13
C LYS A 110 -23.57 4.19 -25.75
N PRO A 111 -22.29 4.08 -26.13
CA PRO A 111 -21.29 5.06 -25.74
C PRO A 111 -21.60 6.42 -26.36
N VAL A 112 -21.32 7.49 -25.61
CA VAL A 112 -21.28 8.85 -26.15
C VAL A 112 -20.26 8.87 -27.29
N ASN A 113 -20.62 9.49 -28.42
CA ASN A 113 -19.96 9.26 -29.71
C ASN A 113 -18.59 9.93 -29.86
N ARG A 114 -18.04 10.55 -28.81
CA ARG A 114 -16.73 11.22 -28.85
C ARG A 114 -15.61 10.22 -28.52
N SER A 115 -14.56 10.22 -29.33
CA SER A 115 -13.40 9.32 -29.14
C SER A 115 -12.68 9.57 -27.80
N SER A 116 -12.51 10.84 -27.41
CA SER A 116 -11.89 11.24 -26.13
C SER A 116 -12.62 10.66 -24.92
N ASP A 117 -13.96 10.73 -24.93
CA ASP A 117 -14.78 10.30 -23.79
C ASP A 117 -14.68 8.78 -23.58
N LYS A 118 -14.47 8.02 -24.66
CA LYS A 118 -14.26 6.57 -24.59
C LYS A 118 -12.91 6.22 -23.96
N GLU A 119 -11.86 6.99 -24.26
CA GLU A 119 -10.52 6.77 -23.69
C GLU A 119 -10.48 7.15 -22.22
N ILE A 120 -11.02 8.32 -21.85
CA ILE A 120 -11.16 8.74 -20.44
C ILE A 120 -11.97 7.71 -19.66
N GLY A 121 -13.10 7.24 -20.21
CA GLY A 121 -13.91 6.22 -19.57
C GLY A 121 -13.20 4.87 -19.45
N LYS A 122 -12.31 4.50 -20.38
CA LYS A 122 -11.46 3.31 -20.25
C LYS A 122 -10.44 3.50 -19.12
N GLU A 123 -9.83 4.69 -19.03
CA GLU A 123 -8.85 5.03 -18.02
C GLU A 123 -9.43 5.05 -16.60
N MET A 124 -10.60 5.68 -16.41
CA MET A 124 -11.31 5.66 -15.12
C MET A 124 -11.63 4.24 -14.65
N ARG A 125 -12.03 3.36 -15.58
CA ARG A 125 -12.32 1.95 -15.25
C ARG A 125 -11.06 1.19 -14.86
N ARG A 126 -9.94 1.44 -15.52
CA ARG A 126 -8.63 0.87 -15.19
C ARG A 126 -8.20 1.25 -13.77
N LYS A 127 -8.31 2.53 -13.42
CA LYS A 127 -7.95 3.06 -12.09
C LYS A 127 -8.95 2.71 -10.98
N SER A 128 -10.10 2.11 -11.30
CA SER A 128 -11.13 1.79 -10.30
C SER A 128 -10.66 0.77 -9.25
N LEU A 129 -9.76 -0.16 -9.61
CA LEU A 129 -9.17 -1.08 -8.64
C LEU A 129 -8.21 -0.37 -7.67
N HIS A 130 -7.52 0.67 -8.11
CA HIS A 130 -6.70 1.51 -7.23
C HIS A 130 -7.56 2.21 -6.19
N LEU A 131 -8.85 2.42 -6.45
CA LEU A 131 -9.77 2.99 -5.48
C LEU A 131 -10.02 2.10 -4.27
N LEU A 132 -9.65 0.81 -4.33
CA LEU A 132 -9.65 -0.07 -3.16
C LEU A 132 -8.73 0.46 -2.05
N VAL A 133 -7.67 1.17 -2.41
CA VAL A 133 -6.80 1.83 -1.43
C VAL A 133 -7.53 2.97 -0.72
N PHE A 134 -8.54 3.60 -1.33
CA PHE A 134 -9.40 4.56 -0.62
C PHE A 134 -10.26 3.95 0.49
N LEU A 135 -10.45 2.62 0.52
CA LEU A 135 -11.06 1.97 1.68
C LEU A 135 -10.21 2.11 2.94
N LEU A 136 -8.89 2.24 2.79
CA LEU A 136 -7.97 2.53 3.90
C LEU A 136 -8.13 3.97 4.42
N PHE A 137 -8.75 4.84 3.63
CA PHE A 137 -8.91 6.26 3.90
C PHE A 137 -10.33 6.64 4.32
N LEU A 138 -11.25 5.67 4.49
CA LEU A 138 -12.51 5.96 5.17
C LEU A 138 -12.18 6.53 6.56
N PRO A 139 -12.74 7.68 6.96
CA PRO A 139 -12.35 8.35 8.19
C PRO A 139 -12.36 7.37 9.36
N LEU A 140 -11.35 7.45 10.23
CA LEU A 140 -11.21 6.52 11.37
C LEU A 140 -12.46 6.44 12.24
N SER A 141 -13.28 7.50 12.24
CA SER A 141 -14.61 7.50 12.85
C SER A 141 -15.51 6.38 12.35
N TYR A 142 -15.50 6.05 11.05
CA TYR A 142 -16.29 4.96 10.45
C TYR A 142 -15.80 3.58 10.87
N PHE A 143 -14.53 3.47 11.23
CA PHE A 143 -13.92 2.23 11.72
C PHE A 143 -13.87 2.16 13.25
N LYS A 144 -14.44 3.12 13.99
CA LYS A 144 -14.44 3.09 15.47
C LYS A 144 -14.95 1.76 16.05
N TRP A 145 -16.02 1.22 15.46
CA TRP A 145 -16.58 -0.07 15.88
C TRP A 145 -15.57 -1.21 15.60
N PHE A 146 -14.95 -1.20 14.42
CA PHE A 146 -13.94 -2.16 14.01
C PHE A 146 -12.69 -2.07 14.90
N PHE A 147 -12.25 -0.86 15.28
CA PHE A 147 -11.15 -0.65 16.22
C PHE A 147 -11.48 -1.10 17.62
N SER A 148 -12.71 -0.86 18.07
CA SER A 148 -13.18 -1.35 19.36
C SER A 148 -13.18 -2.88 19.39
N PHE A 149 -13.64 -3.51 18.31
CA PHE A 149 -13.58 -4.95 18.13
C PHE A 149 -12.13 -5.47 18.08
N LEU A 150 -11.25 -4.86 17.29
CA LEU A 150 -9.84 -5.23 17.19
C LEU A 150 -9.13 -5.11 18.54
N LYS A 151 -9.40 -4.03 19.28
CA LYS A 151 -8.90 -3.80 20.64
C LYS A 151 -9.38 -4.89 21.61
N GLN A 152 -10.65 -5.25 21.55
CA GLN A 152 -11.19 -6.35 22.36
C GLN A 152 -10.54 -7.69 22.00
N LEU A 153 -10.32 -7.95 20.71
CA LEU A 153 -9.67 -9.16 20.22
C LEU A 153 -8.21 -9.24 20.70
N ILE A 154 -7.45 -8.15 20.57
CA ILE A 154 -6.06 -8.04 21.04
C ILE A 154 -5.99 -8.25 22.56
N ALA A 155 -6.88 -7.58 23.32
CA ALA A 155 -6.96 -7.74 24.76
C ALA A 155 -7.36 -9.16 25.19
N PHE A 156 -8.26 -9.81 24.44
CA PHE A 156 -8.66 -11.21 24.68
C PHE A 156 -7.48 -12.18 24.60
N PHE A 157 -6.52 -11.93 23.71
CA PHE A 157 -5.29 -12.71 23.62
C PHE A 157 -4.20 -12.29 24.63
N GLY A 158 -4.53 -11.45 25.62
CA GLY A 158 -3.60 -11.03 26.67
C GLY A 158 -2.49 -10.10 26.17
N MET A 159 -2.64 -9.51 24.97
CA MET A 159 -1.66 -8.60 24.41
C MET A 159 -1.84 -7.21 25.02
N ALA A 160 -0.96 -6.83 25.94
CA ALA A 160 -0.87 -5.47 26.46
C ALA A 160 -0.24 -4.53 25.42
N ALA A 161 -0.90 -4.33 24.28
CA ALA A 161 -0.48 -3.32 23.34
C ALA A 161 -0.86 -1.95 23.91
N ASP A 162 0.11 -1.02 23.95
CA ASP A 162 -0.19 0.40 24.12
C ASP A 162 -0.88 0.89 22.85
N ILE A 163 -2.20 0.69 22.82
CA ILE A 163 -3.06 1.01 21.69
C ILE A 163 -3.09 2.52 21.43
N ASN A 164 -2.40 3.36 22.18
CA ASN A 164 -2.25 4.77 21.81
C ASN A 164 -1.38 4.96 20.53
N GLN A 165 -0.60 3.96 20.09
CA GLN A 165 0.02 3.89 18.75
C GLN A 165 -0.91 3.25 17.67
N SER A 166 -2.24 3.31 17.86
CA SER A 166 -3.22 2.44 17.19
C SER A 166 -3.22 2.51 15.66
N PHE A 167 -2.94 3.67 15.08
CA PHE A 167 -3.15 3.84 13.65
C PHE A 167 -2.07 3.17 12.79
N ARG A 168 -0.79 3.24 13.17
CA ARG A 168 0.27 2.57 12.40
C ARG A 168 0.17 1.06 12.45
N VAL A 169 -0.05 0.54 13.65
CA VAL A 169 -0.27 -0.89 13.88
C VAL A 169 -1.49 -1.36 13.07
N LEU A 170 -2.55 -0.56 13.04
CA LEU A 170 -3.72 -0.83 12.21
C LEU A 170 -3.39 -0.82 10.72
N LEU A 171 -2.71 0.20 10.20
CA LEU A 171 -2.39 0.26 8.78
C LEU A 171 -1.54 -0.93 8.38
N LEU A 172 -0.57 -1.30 9.22
CA LEU A 172 0.24 -2.49 9.06
C LEU A 172 -0.61 -3.77 9.00
N PHE A 173 -1.59 -3.92 9.90
CA PHE A 173 -2.54 -5.03 9.89
C PHE A 173 -3.47 -5.03 8.69
N ALA A 174 -3.95 -3.85 8.27
CA ALA A 174 -4.79 -3.71 7.09
C ALA A 174 -4.00 -4.13 5.84
N MET A 175 -2.75 -3.69 5.71
CA MET A 175 -1.88 -4.06 4.60
C MET A 175 -1.55 -5.55 4.63
N GLY A 176 -1.09 -6.07 5.78
CA GLY A 176 -0.82 -7.50 5.95
C GLY A 176 -2.05 -8.39 5.73
N GLY A 177 -3.24 -7.89 6.09
CA GLY A 177 -4.52 -8.57 5.90
C GLY A 177 -5.04 -8.56 4.47
N VAL A 178 -4.55 -7.65 3.61
CA VAL A 178 -4.97 -7.56 2.20
C VAL A 178 -4.03 -8.32 1.27
N VAL A 179 -2.78 -8.56 1.69
CA VAL A 179 -1.73 -9.24 0.91
C VAL A 179 -2.17 -10.61 0.39
N LEU A 180 -2.62 -11.52 1.27
CA LEU A 180 -3.00 -12.86 0.85
C LEU A 180 -4.26 -12.85 -0.05
N PRO A 181 -5.33 -12.11 0.27
CA PRO A 181 -6.45 -11.91 -0.64
C PRO A 181 -6.04 -11.49 -2.05
N VAL A 182 -5.19 -10.47 -2.14
CA VAL A 182 -4.72 -9.91 -3.42
C VAL A 182 -3.92 -10.96 -4.20
N LEU A 183 -2.98 -11.65 -3.55
CA LEU A 183 -2.18 -12.71 -4.17
C LEU A 183 -3.04 -13.91 -4.63
N LEU A 184 -4.06 -14.30 -3.85
CA LEU A 184 -4.96 -15.38 -4.19
C LEU A 184 -5.84 -15.01 -5.39
N VAL A 185 -6.43 -13.83 -5.38
CA VAL A 185 -7.22 -13.31 -6.50
C VAL A 185 -6.36 -13.24 -7.76
N GLU A 186 -5.14 -12.74 -7.63
CA GLU A 186 -4.23 -12.63 -8.75
C GLU A 186 -3.82 -13.99 -9.31
N ASN A 187 -3.51 -14.95 -8.45
CA ASN A 187 -3.21 -16.32 -8.86
C ASN A 187 -4.42 -16.98 -9.57
N PHE A 188 -5.66 -16.75 -9.12
CA PHE A 188 -6.83 -17.26 -9.83
C PHE A 188 -7.04 -16.57 -11.17
N ARG A 189 -6.76 -15.27 -11.26
CA ARG A 189 -6.84 -14.51 -12.51
C ARG A 189 -5.84 -15.02 -13.54
N LEU A 190 -4.56 -15.15 -13.17
CA LEU A 190 -3.49 -15.62 -14.06
C LEU A 190 -3.69 -17.06 -14.53
N ARG A 191 -4.38 -17.90 -13.74
CA ARG A 191 -4.78 -19.26 -14.14
C ARG A 191 -6.07 -19.30 -14.98
N GLY A 192 -6.65 -18.15 -15.33
CA GLY A 192 -7.90 -18.05 -16.08
C GLY A 192 -9.16 -18.48 -15.32
N LYS A 193 -9.07 -18.69 -14.00
CA LYS A 193 -10.20 -19.10 -13.14
C LYS A 193 -11.07 -17.92 -12.70
N LEU A 194 -10.54 -16.71 -12.80
CA LEU A 194 -11.24 -15.47 -12.49
C LEU A 194 -11.04 -14.48 -13.63
N GLN A 195 -12.15 -14.04 -14.24
CA GLN A 195 -12.11 -13.08 -15.35
C GLN A 195 -12.38 -11.68 -14.82
N PHE A 196 -11.43 -10.77 -15.06
CA PHE A 196 -11.65 -9.35 -14.88
C PHE A 196 -12.25 -8.77 -16.16
N HIS A 197 -13.09 -7.75 -16.02
CA HIS A 197 -13.57 -7.02 -17.18
C HIS A 197 -12.36 -6.49 -17.98
N PRO A 198 -12.31 -6.64 -19.32
CA PRO A 198 -11.12 -6.31 -20.13
C PRO A 198 -10.66 -4.86 -20.04
N SER A 199 -11.52 -3.94 -19.60
CA SER A 199 -11.19 -2.53 -19.39
C SER A 199 -10.45 -2.24 -18.09
N ILE A 200 -10.35 -3.22 -17.18
CA ILE A 200 -9.71 -3.04 -15.88
C ILE A 200 -8.18 -3.15 -16.00
N LEU A 201 -7.69 -4.06 -16.85
CA LEU A 201 -6.26 -4.34 -17.00
C LEU A 201 -5.70 -3.75 -18.29
N ARG A 202 -4.44 -3.32 -18.26
CA ARG A 202 -3.68 -3.02 -19.49
C ARG A 202 -3.39 -4.30 -20.27
N GLU A 203 -3.12 -4.19 -21.57
CA GLU A 203 -2.74 -5.34 -22.39
C GLU A 203 -1.53 -6.08 -21.79
N LYS A 204 -0.50 -5.35 -21.33
CA LYS A 204 0.67 -5.92 -20.67
C LYS A 204 0.37 -6.63 -19.34
N GLU A 205 -0.71 -6.24 -18.65
CA GLU A 205 -1.11 -6.79 -17.34
C GLU A 205 -2.03 -8.03 -17.48
N LYS A 206 -2.52 -8.35 -18.69
CA LYS A 206 -3.37 -9.53 -18.88
C LYS A 206 -2.62 -10.84 -18.60
N GLY A 207 -1.35 -10.91 -18.98
CA GLY A 207 -0.47 -12.06 -18.76
C GLY A 207 0.53 -11.89 -17.63
N ASP A 208 0.49 -10.77 -16.91
CA ASP A 208 1.45 -10.41 -15.87
C ASP A 208 0.75 -9.92 -14.59
N ILE A 209 1.49 -9.69 -13.52
CA ILE A 209 0.97 -9.12 -12.28
C ILE A 209 0.38 -7.72 -12.53
N GLY A 210 -0.82 -7.48 -12.01
CA GLY A 210 -1.53 -6.22 -12.13
C GLY A 210 -0.90 -5.13 -11.27
N ALA A 211 -0.95 -3.89 -11.77
CA ALA A 211 -0.53 -2.66 -11.09
C ALA A 211 -1.01 -2.54 -9.63
N TYR A 212 -2.22 -3.03 -9.34
CA TYR A 212 -2.80 -2.99 -7.99
C TYR A 212 -2.04 -3.87 -6.98
N VAL A 213 -1.36 -4.94 -7.43
CA VAL A 213 -0.52 -5.77 -6.56
C VAL A 213 0.75 -5.02 -6.19
N ASN A 214 1.35 -4.28 -7.13
CA ASN A 214 2.50 -3.42 -6.89
C ASN A 214 2.16 -2.30 -5.89
N LEU A 215 0.95 -1.75 -5.96
CA LEU A 215 0.45 -0.77 -4.98
C LEU A 215 0.31 -1.36 -3.56
N VAL A 216 -0.18 -2.58 -3.44
CA VAL A 216 -0.29 -3.28 -2.15
C VAL A 216 1.11 -3.59 -1.61
N ALA A 217 2.04 -4.00 -2.47
CA ALA A 217 3.42 -4.25 -2.09
C ALA A 217 4.12 -2.99 -1.60
N SER A 218 4.06 -1.86 -2.33
CA SER A 218 4.60 -0.59 -1.83
C SER A 218 3.94 -0.21 -0.52
N SER A 219 2.62 -0.24 -0.41
CA SER A 219 1.91 0.13 0.81
C SER A 219 2.31 -0.73 2.02
N LEU A 220 2.47 -2.04 1.83
CA LEU A 220 3.00 -2.94 2.87
C LEU A 220 4.45 -2.60 3.22
N PHE A 221 5.31 -2.43 2.22
CA PHE A 221 6.70 -2.07 2.43
C PHE A 221 6.81 -0.77 3.23
N LEU A 222 6.05 0.26 2.85
CA LEU A 222 6.03 1.52 3.57
C LEU A 222 5.50 1.35 4.98
N SER A 223 4.45 0.55 5.18
CA SER A 223 3.91 0.26 6.51
C SER A 223 4.92 -0.44 7.40
N LEU A 224 5.72 -1.36 6.87
CA LEU A 224 6.76 -2.05 7.62
C LEU A 224 7.98 -1.15 7.88
N PHE A 225 8.46 -0.51 6.82
CA PHE A 225 9.67 0.30 6.83
C PHE A 225 9.48 1.54 7.69
N PHE A 226 8.42 2.29 7.43
CA PHE A 226 8.21 3.59 8.03
C PHE A 226 7.48 3.57 9.37
N TYR A 227 6.96 2.41 9.81
CA TYR A 227 6.46 2.23 11.18
C TYR A 227 7.45 2.75 12.24
N ARG A 228 8.75 2.57 11.98
CA ARG A 228 9.85 2.92 12.89
C ARG A 228 10.39 4.35 12.73
N PHE A 229 10.24 4.96 11.56
CA PHE A 229 10.94 6.23 11.23
C PHE A 229 10.03 7.45 11.22
N ILE A 230 8.75 7.29 10.95
CA ILE A 230 7.83 8.43 10.86
C ILE A 230 7.20 8.65 12.22
N GLU A 231 7.43 9.80 12.86
CA GLU A 231 6.74 10.15 14.11
C GLU A 231 5.28 10.58 13.89
N THR A 232 4.91 10.96 12.67
CA THR A 232 3.57 11.46 12.32
C THR A 232 2.81 10.49 11.41
N ASP A 233 1.83 9.79 11.97
CA ASP A 233 0.99 8.79 11.28
C ASP A 233 0.39 9.30 9.95
N GLY A 234 0.20 10.62 9.84
CA GLY A 234 -0.30 11.27 8.63
C GLY A 234 0.60 11.17 7.40
N TYR A 235 1.93 11.05 7.54
CA TYR A 235 2.83 11.07 6.37
C TYR A 235 2.75 9.80 5.53
N LEU A 236 2.56 8.64 6.16
CA LEU A 236 2.42 7.38 5.44
C LEU A 236 1.14 7.35 4.61
N ILE A 237 0.03 7.79 5.23
CA ILE A 237 -1.25 7.98 4.55
C ILE A 237 -1.08 8.97 3.40
N ALA A 238 -0.48 10.13 3.68
CA ALA A 238 -0.28 11.17 2.69
C ALA A 238 0.50 10.61 1.49
N ALA A 239 1.65 9.96 1.71
CA ALA A 239 2.48 9.41 0.66
C ALA A 239 1.75 8.42 -0.27
N ILE A 240 1.03 7.46 0.32
CA ILE A 240 0.25 6.47 -0.47
C ILE A 240 -0.88 7.18 -1.22
N THR A 241 -1.63 8.05 -0.54
CA THR A 241 -2.81 8.69 -1.14
C THR A 241 -2.43 9.66 -2.24
N THR A 242 -1.42 10.50 -2.02
CA THR A 242 -0.97 11.48 -3.01
C THR A 242 -0.41 10.77 -4.24
N ALA A 243 0.30 9.65 -4.07
CA ALA A 243 0.76 8.84 -5.19
C ALA A 243 -0.41 8.27 -6.03
N VAL A 244 -1.44 7.71 -5.37
CA VAL A 244 -2.63 7.16 -6.06
C VAL A 244 -3.45 8.25 -6.75
N ILE A 245 -3.68 9.38 -6.08
CA ILE A 245 -4.37 10.53 -6.66
C ILE A 245 -3.59 11.05 -7.86
N TYR A 246 -2.28 11.25 -7.70
CA TYR A 246 -1.42 11.75 -8.77
C TYR A 246 -1.45 10.82 -9.99
N ASP A 247 -1.21 9.53 -9.81
CA ASP A 247 -1.21 8.55 -10.90
C ASP A 247 -2.59 8.44 -11.60
N THR A 248 -3.68 8.62 -10.85
CA THR A 248 -5.03 8.66 -11.41
C THR A 248 -5.26 9.92 -12.24
N PHE A 249 -5.05 11.10 -11.66
CA PHE A 249 -5.35 12.37 -12.32
C PHE A 249 -4.35 12.70 -13.42
N SER A 250 -3.06 12.32 -13.27
CA SER A 250 -2.06 12.48 -14.33
C SER A 250 -2.46 11.69 -15.58
N ALA A 251 -2.92 10.45 -15.42
CA ALA A 251 -3.44 9.65 -16.53
C ALA A 251 -4.70 10.28 -17.15
N LEU A 252 -5.65 10.76 -16.34
CA LEU A 252 -6.89 11.38 -16.84
C LEU A 252 -6.62 12.67 -17.63
N PHE A 253 -5.82 13.58 -17.08
CA PHE A 253 -5.44 14.82 -17.77
C PHE A 253 -4.58 14.54 -19.00
N GLY A 254 -3.68 13.56 -18.93
CA GLY A 254 -2.86 13.14 -20.05
C GLY A 254 -3.69 12.57 -21.20
N THR A 255 -4.69 11.74 -20.92
CA THR A 255 -5.62 11.24 -21.94
C THR A 255 -6.53 12.33 -22.48
N ALA A 256 -7.01 13.26 -21.64
CA ALA A 256 -7.96 14.28 -22.06
C ALA A 256 -7.31 15.44 -22.83
N THR A 257 -6.08 15.83 -22.45
CA THR A 257 -5.45 17.09 -22.89
C THR A 257 -3.98 16.94 -23.30
N GLY A 258 -3.39 15.75 -23.18
CA GLY A 258 -1.99 15.50 -23.48
C GLY A 258 -1.63 15.82 -24.91
N LYS A 259 -0.71 16.77 -25.09
CA LYS A 259 -0.16 17.17 -26.39
C LYS A 259 1.36 17.12 -26.39
N THR A 260 1.96 17.42 -25.24
CA THR A 260 3.40 17.54 -25.08
C THR A 260 3.94 16.29 -24.38
N PHE A 261 4.29 15.27 -25.16
CA PHE A 261 4.83 14.02 -24.62
C PHE A 261 6.32 14.14 -24.29
N VAL A 262 6.67 13.86 -23.04
CA VAL A 262 8.06 13.77 -22.57
C VAL A 262 8.59 12.35 -22.79
N GLN A 263 7.73 11.35 -22.65
CA GLN A 263 7.97 9.95 -23.01
C GLN A 263 6.71 9.34 -23.65
N GLU A 264 6.81 8.15 -24.24
CA GLU A 264 5.75 7.53 -25.07
C GLU A 264 4.35 7.54 -24.42
N GLU A 265 4.25 7.36 -23.10
CA GLU A 265 2.96 7.36 -22.37
C GLU A 265 2.83 8.52 -21.36
N ARG A 266 3.77 9.48 -21.34
CA ARG A 266 3.81 10.56 -20.33
C ARG A 266 3.74 11.93 -20.99
N SER A 267 2.69 12.67 -20.68
CA SER A 267 2.50 14.05 -21.14
C SER A 267 2.77 15.06 -20.02
N LEU A 268 3.29 16.22 -20.39
CA LEU A 268 3.48 17.34 -19.47
C LEU A 268 2.13 17.82 -18.91
N GLU A 269 1.09 17.83 -19.74
CA GLU A 269 -0.26 18.23 -19.32
C GLU A 269 -0.84 17.27 -18.28
N GLY A 270 -0.58 15.96 -18.44
CA GLY A 270 -0.89 14.95 -17.43
C GLY A 270 -0.18 15.24 -16.11
N ALA A 271 1.13 15.39 -16.13
CA ALA A 271 1.92 15.65 -14.91
C ALA A 271 1.48 16.93 -14.19
N ILE A 272 1.23 18.03 -14.93
CA ILE A 272 0.76 19.29 -14.35
C ILE A 272 -0.66 19.13 -13.79
N GLY A 273 -1.58 18.55 -14.55
CA GLY A 273 -2.97 18.36 -14.11
C GLY A 273 -3.08 17.45 -12.89
N GLY A 274 -2.36 16.32 -12.90
CA GLY A 274 -2.22 15.43 -11.75
C GLY A 274 -1.59 16.14 -10.55
N GLY A 275 -0.52 16.91 -10.77
CA GLY A 275 0.16 17.68 -9.74
C GLY A 275 -0.75 18.70 -9.05
N ILE A 276 -1.56 19.46 -9.80
CA ILE A 276 -2.47 20.47 -9.23
C ILE A 276 -3.53 19.82 -8.32
N VAL A 277 -4.16 18.72 -8.77
CA VAL A 277 -5.17 18.02 -7.98
C VAL A 277 -4.55 17.40 -6.73
N THR A 278 -3.39 16.74 -6.90
CA THR A 278 -2.67 16.14 -5.77
C THR A 278 -2.18 17.17 -4.77
N PHE A 279 -1.70 18.33 -5.22
CA PHE A 279 -1.28 19.43 -4.34
C PHE A 279 -2.44 19.95 -3.48
N SER A 280 -3.60 20.12 -4.10
CA SER A 280 -4.82 20.54 -3.38
C SER A 280 -5.20 19.53 -2.30
N PHE A 281 -5.08 18.23 -2.59
CA PHE A 281 -5.28 17.18 -1.58
C PHE A 281 -4.17 17.15 -0.53
N ALA A 282 -2.91 17.29 -0.93
CA ALA A 282 -1.76 17.23 -0.04
C ALA A 282 -1.81 18.33 1.03
N LEU A 283 -2.30 19.53 0.68
CA LEU A 283 -2.51 20.64 1.63
C LEU A 283 -3.52 20.32 2.74
N TYR A 284 -4.41 19.33 2.56
CA TYR A 284 -5.32 18.87 3.61
C TYR A 284 -4.60 18.00 4.65
N CYS A 285 -3.55 17.28 4.25
CA CYS A 285 -2.85 16.31 5.11
C CYS A 285 -1.49 16.81 5.62
N LEU A 286 -0.89 17.77 4.91
CA LEU A 286 0.49 18.21 5.08
C LEU A 286 0.56 19.74 5.14
N ASN A 287 1.63 20.27 5.74
CA ASN A 287 1.89 21.70 5.65
C ASN A 287 2.29 22.10 4.21
N LEU A 288 2.25 23.41 3.92
CA LEU A 288 2.53 23.94 2.57
C LEU A 288 3.85 23.43 1.99
N TYR A 289 4.92 23.46 2.79
CA TYR A 289 6.26 23.06 2.36
C TYR A 289 6.31 21.56 1.98
N GLN A 290 5.79 20.69 2.83
CA GLN A 290 5.73 19.25 2.60
C GLN A 290 4.82 18.89 1.42
N ALA A 291 3.67 19.57 1.28
CA ALA A 291 2.76 19.38 0.17
C ALA A 291 3.43 19.76 -1.17
N THR A 292 4.11 20.90 -1.22
CA THR A 292 4.84 21.32 -2.44
C THR A 292 5.94 20.33 -2.80
N LEU A 293 6.75 19.92 -1.82
CA LEU A 293 7.87 19.03 -2.06
C LEU A 293 7.43 17.63 -2.52
N SER A 294 6.46 17.04 -1.83
CA SER A 294 5.97 15.69 -2.16
C SER A 294 5.37 15.64 -3.56
N VAL A 295 4.59 16.65 -3.97
CA VAL A 295 4.06 16.75 -5.34
C VAL A 295 5.15 17.01 -6.36
N PHE A 296 6.14 17.85 -6.04
CA PHE A 296 7.27 18.07 -6.93
C PHE A 296 8.04 16.77 -7.21
N VAL A 297 8.30 15.96 -6.17
CA VAL A 297 8.96 14.65 -6.31
C VAL A 297 8.10 13.69 -7.13
N LEU A 298 6.78 13.65 -6.91
CA LEU A 298 5.86 12.84 -7.72
C LEU A 298 5.93 13.21 -9.21
N CYS A 299 5.79 14.50 -9.54
CA CYS A 299 5.89 14.98 -10.92
C CYS A 299 7.24 14.64 -11.54
N LEU A 300 8.33 14.84 -10.79
CA LEU A 300 9.67 14.56 -11.28
C LEU A 300 9.87 13.06 -11.58
N VAL A 301 9.49 12.19 -10.65
CA VAL A 301 9.65 10.73 -10.82
C VAL A 301 8.77 10.21 -11.95
N ASP A 302 7.53 10.71 -12.07
CA ASP A 302 6.62 10.34 -13.16
C ASP A 302 7.14 10.76 -14.54
N LEU A 303 7.71 11.96 -14.65
CA LEU A 303 8.29 12.45 -15.91
C LEU A 303 9.60 11.75 -16.28
N LEU A 304 10.41 11.38 -15.28
CA LEU A 304 11.62 10.57 -15.50
C LEU A 304 11.27 9.14 -15.92
N HIS A 305 10.11 8.64 -15.48
CA HIS A 305 9.58 7.31 -15.75
C HIS A 305 10.66 6.22 -15.73
N PRO A 306 11.31 6.02 -14.58
CA PRO A 306 12.33 4.98 -14.45
C PRO A 306 11.72 3.60 -14.74
N PRO A 307 12.56 2.58 -15.02
CA PRO A 307 12.11 1.22 -15.33
C PRO A 307 11.60 0.47 -14.08
N ILE A 308 10.72 1.08 -13.29
CA ILE A 308 10.07 0.50 -12.12
C ILE A 308 8.59 0.86 -12.21
N ASP A 309 7.70 -0.06 -11.84
CA ASP A 309 6.27 0.22 -11.84
C ASP A 309 5.93 1.42 -10.94
N ASP A 310 5.17 2.38 -11.47
CA ASP A 310 4.86 3.62 -10.75
C ASP A 310 4.04 3.38 -9.47
N ASN A 311 3.24 2.31 -9.42
CA ASN A 311 2.47 1.96 -8.22
C ASN A 311 3.37 1.42 -7.10
N LEU A 312 4.56 0.94 -7.46
CA LEU A 312 5.60 0.61 -6.50
C LEU A 312 6.40 1.86 -6.13
N LEU A 313 6.88 2.60 -7.13
CA LEU A 313 7.86 3.66 -6.94
C LEU A 313 7.27 4.97 -6.40
N LEU A 314 6.14 5.45 -6.91
CA LEU A 314 5.59 6.76 -6.53
C LEU A 314 5.27 6.84 -5.02
N PRO A 315 4.62 5.85 -4.39
CA PRO A 315 4.41 5.87 -2.94
C PRO A 315 5.73 5.92 -2.16
N VAL A 316 6.73 5.16 -2.63
CA VAL A 316 8.05 5.07 -2.00
C VAL A 316 8.81 6.39 -2.11
N ALA A 317 8.95 6.94 -3.31
CA ALA A 317 9.61 8.22 -3.54
C ALA A 317 8.96 9.34 -2.71
N THR A 318 7.63 9.35 -2.65
CA THR A 318 6.89 10.35 -1.87
C THR A 318 7.16 10.21 -0.37
N ALA A 319 7.09 8.98 0.18
CA ALA A 319 7.36 8.74 1.60
C ALA A 319 8.78 9.15 2.00
N PHE A 320 9.78 8.79 1.19
CA PHE A 320 11.17 9.21 1.41
C PHE A 320 11.31 10.74 1.37
N SER A 321 10.63 11.42 0.43
CA SER A 321 10.66 12.89 0.37
C SER A 321 10.04 13.54 1.60
N LEU A 322 8.98 12.98 2.16
CA LEU A 322 8.37 13.55 3.37
C LEU A 322 9.28 13.42 4.58
N ILE A 323 10.05 12.33 4.67
CA ILE A 323 10.92 12.04 5.83
C ILE A 323 12.20 12.85 5.80
N LEU A 324 12.81 12.97 4.62
CA LEU A 324 14.05 13.75 4.50
C LEU A 324 13.84 15.23 4.85
N PHE A 325 12.59 15.69 4.89
CA PHE A 325 12.22 17.09 5.03
C PHE A 325 11.14 17.32 6.11
N SER A 326 10.98 16.37 7.04
CA SER A 326 10.16 16.49 8.25
C SER A 326 10.99 16.82 9.47
#